data_AF-A0A061RE35-F1
#
_entry.id   AF-A0A061RE35-F1
#
_cell.length_a   1.000
_cell.length_b   1.000
_cell.length_c   1.000
_cell.angle_alpha   90.00
_cell.angle_beta   90.00
_cell.angle_gamma   90.00
#
_symmetry.space_group_name_H-M   'P 1'
#
loop_
_entity.id
_entity.type
_entity.pdbx_description
1 polymer ?
#
loop_
_entity_poly.entity_id
_entity_poly.type
_entity_poly.pdbx_seq_one_letter_code
_entity_poly.pdbx_strand_id
1 'polypeptide(L)'
;MLNQEKPGAVVISGWSKAEKVSGHPDGGYALYIDVVYRDGTRLWGYEIPFDVGTHGWQYRARVLDPDTAIHWLQVYAMFRWHSGTVWFDDLSITLLKEGLCDYSNLALEGIAGDGPANTKEIS
;
A
#
# COMPACT_ATOMS: atom_id res chain seq x y z
N MET A 1 -4.41 8.70 12.43
CA MET A 1 -4.31 10.06 11.86
C MET A 1 -2.86 10.50 11.91
N LEU A 2 -2.28 11.01 10.80
CA LEU A 2 -0.85 11.31 10.68
C LEU A 2 -0.50 12.76 11.09
N ASN A 3 -1.23 13.75 10.56
CA ASN A 3 -1.14 15.19 10.89
C ASN A 3 0.28 15.79 10.92
N GLN A 4 1.02 15.67 9.81
CA GLN A 4 2.39 16.17 9.68
C GLN A 4 2.46 17.69 9.85
N GLU A 5 3.50 18.21 10.51
CA GLU A 5 3.73 19.67 10.61
C GLU A 5 4.42 20.26 9.37
N LYS A 6 5.26 19.46 8.70
CA LYS A 6 6.00 19.79 7.48
C LYS A 6 5.80 18.69 6.44
N PRO A 7 6.00 18.95 5.14
CA PRO A 7 6.04 17.91 4.12
C PRO A 7 7.02 16.80 4.52
N GLY A 8 6.58 15.55 4.41
CA GLY A 8 7.40 14.40 4.74
C GLY A 8 6.95 13.18 3.97
N ALA A 9 7.90 12.50 3.35
CA ALA A 9 7.65 11.27 2.61
C ALA A 9 7.16 10.16 3.54
N VAL A 10 6.25 9.33 3.01
CA VAL A 10 5.77 8.12 3.69
C VAL A 10 5.95 6.91 2.78
N VAL A 11 6.32 5.78 3.38
CA VAL A 11 6.21 4.47 2.73
C VAL A 11 4.86 3.88 3.09
N ILE A 12 4.10 3.48 2.08
CA ILE A 12 2.87 2.72 2.24
C ILE A 12 3.16 1.31 1.73
N SER A 13 2.80 0.30 2.52
CA SER A 13 3.05 -1.10 2.15
C SER A 13 1.98 -2.04 2.67
N GLY A 14 2.01 -3.26 2.16
CA GLY A 14 1.19 -4.35 2.68
C GLY A 14 1.40 -5.63 1.89
N TRP A 15 0.75 -6.69 2.38
CA TRP A 15 0.74 -7.99 1.75
C TRP A 15 -0.65 -8.32 1.22
N SER A 16 -0.70 -9.05 0.11
CA SER A 16 -1.92 -9.69 -0.32
C SER A 16 -1.69 -11.08 -0.92
N LYS A 17 -2.61 -12.00 -0.68
CA LYS A 17 -2.71 -13.34 -1.30
C LYS A 17 -3.95 -13.34 -2.18
N ALA A 18 -3.89 -14.01 -3.33
CA ALA A 18 -5.02 -14.13 -4.24
C ALA A 18 -5.31 -15.57 -4.63
N GLU A 19 -6.59 -15.86 -4.80
CA GLU A 19 -7.07 -17.08 -5.43
C GLU A 19 -8.06 -16.73 -6.56
N LYS A 20 -7.69 -17.14 -7.79
CA LYS A 20 -8.52 -17.03 -9.01
C LYS A 20 -9.04 -15.60 -9.24
N VAL A 21 -8.21 -14.60 -8.95
CA VAL A 21 -8.57 -13.20 -9.22
C VAL A 21 -8.59 -12.94 -10.72
N SER A 22 -9.70 -12.40 -11.22
CA SER A 22 -9.88 -12.09 -12.65
C SER A 22 -9.37 -10.71 -13.03
N GLY A 23 -9.38 -10.38 -14.33
CA GLY A 23 -9.05 -9.05 -14.84
C GLY A 23 -7.56 -8.82 -15.05
N HIS A 24 -7.09 -7.62 -14.73
CA HIS A 24 -5.69 -7.17 -14.86
C HIS A 24 -5.29 -6.32 -13.64
N PRO A 25 -3.99 -6.19 -13.31
CA PRO A 25 -3.56 -5.36 -12.19
C PRO A 25 -4.00 -3.90 -12.35
N ASP A 26 -4.79 -3.38 -11.41
CA ASP A 26 -5.30 -2.00 -11.36
C ASP A 26 -5.74 -1.62 -9.92
N GLY A 27 -6.28 -0.41 -9.73
CA GLY A 27 -6.81 0.07 -8.44
C GLY A 27 -8.07 -0.63 -7.92
N GLY A 28 -8.58 -1.64 -8.62
CA GLY A 28 -9.65 -2.55 -8.20
C GLY A 28 -9.16 -3.66 -7.28
N TYR A 29 -7.89 -4.07 -7.36
CA TYR A 29 -7.22 -4.99 -6.43
C TYR A 29 -5.87 -4.40 -5.99
N ALA A 30 -5.91 -3.57 -4.95
CA ALA A 30 -4.79 -2.71 -4.58
C ALA A 30 -4.82 -2.31 -3.10
N LEU A 31 -3.70 -1.77 -2.63
CA LEU A 31 -3.77 -0.73 -1.59
C LEU A 31 -4.21 0.56 -2.28
N TYR A 32 -5.39 1.05 -1.94
CA TYR A 32 -5.96 2.28 -2.48
C TYR A 32 -5.87 3.37 -1.42
N ILE A 33 -5.31 4.52 -1.77
CA ILE A 33 -4.98 5.57 -0.80
C ILE A 33 -5.60 6.89 -1.24
N ASP A 34 -6.29 7.50 -0.28
CA ASP A 34 -6.80 8.86 -0.37
C ASP A 34 -6.07 9.74 0.64
N VAL A 35 -5.65 10.92 0.20
CA VAL A 35 -4.83 11.86 0.99
C VAL A 35 -5.49 13.22 1.03
N VAL A 36 -5.54 13.81 2.21
CA VAL A 36 -5.89 15.21 2.42
C VAL A 36 -4.67 15.95 2.94
N TYR A 37 -4.28 16.99 2.22
CA TYR A 37 -3.14 17.85 2.56
C TYR A 37 -3.59 19.00 3.47
N ARG A 38 -2.63 19.61 4.17
CA ARG A 38 -2.91 20.74 5.08
C ARG A 38 -3.42 22.00 4.40
N ASP A 39 -3.10 22.19 3.11
CA ASP A 39 -3.63 23.29 2.32
C ASP A 39 -5.09 23.07 1.85
N GLY A 40 -5.69 21.93 2.19
CA GLY A 40 -7.04 21.54 1.82
C GLY A 40 -7.14 20.83 0.47
N THR A 41 -6.05 20.73 -0.30
CA THR A 41 -6.01 19.92 -1.53
C THR A 41 -6.04 18.44 -1.22
N ARG A 42 -6.34 17.63 -2.24
CA ARG A 42 -6.58 16.20 -2.08
C ARG A 42 -5.94 15.42 -3.22
N LEU A 43 -5.37 14.27 -2.88
CA LEU A 43 -4.96 13.24 -3.84
C LEU A 43 -5.90 12.05 -3.68
N TRP A 44 -6.61 11.71 -4.75
CA TRP A 44 -7.57 10.63 -4.77
C TRP A 44 -7.04 9.46 -5.58
N GLY A 45 -7.16 8.25 -5.03
CA GLY A 45 -6.81 7.03 -5.74
C GLY A 45 -5.34 6.88 -6.08
N TYR A 46 -4.47 7.22 -5.12
CA TYR A 46 -3.10 6.74 -5.19
C TYR A 46 -3.09 5.22 -4.99
N GLU A 47 -2.64 4.48 -5.98
CA GLU A 47 -2.81 3.03 -6.04
C GLU A 47 -1.48 2.26 -6.01
N ILE A 48 -1.52 1.12 -5.32
CA ILE A 48 -0.46 0.12 -5.27
C ILE A 48 -1.09 -1.24 -5.62
N PRO A 49 -1.16 -1.61 -6.91
CA PRO A 49 -1.85 -2.81 -7.35
C PRO A 49 -1.08 -4.09 -7.02
N PHE A 50 -1.83 -5.16 -6.74
CA PHE A 50 -1.34 -6.53 -6.65
C PHE A 50 -1.57 -7.26 -7.98
N ASP A 51 -0.82 -8.35 -8.20
CA ASP A 51 -0.99 -9.17 -9.39
C ASP A 51 -2.30 -9.96 -9.32
N VAL A 52 -2.99 -10.13 -10.44
CA VAL A 52 -4.22 -10.95 -10.51
C VAL A 52 -3.90 -12.45 -10.67
N GLY A 53 -4.92 -13.29 -10.65
CA GLY A 53 -4.78 -14.75 -10.73
C GLY A 53 -4.69 -15.42 -9.36
N THR A 54 -3.89 -16.48 -9.26
CA THR A 54 -3.62 -17.17 -8.00
C THR A 54 -2.16 -17.02 -7.64
N HIS A 55 -1.88 -16.47 -6.47
CA HIS A 55 -0.53 -16.33 -5.95
C HIS A 55 -0.52 -16.41 -4.42
N GLY A 56 0.64 -16.80 -3.86
CA GLY A 56 0.88 -16.73 -2.41
C GLY A 56 0.94 -15.29 -1.91
N TRP A 57 1.41 -15.08 -0.69
CA TRP A 57 1.58 -13.71 -0.18
C TRP A 57 2.56 -12.92 -1.06
N GLN A 58 2.06 -11.80 -1.60
CA GLN A 58 2.80 -10.85 -2.39
C GLN A 58 2.93 -9.55 -1.62
N TYR A 59 4.17 -9.08 -1.47
CA TYR A 59 4.45 -7.78 -0.88
C TYR A 59 4.39 -6.69 -1.95
N ARG A 60 3.81 -5.54 -1.58
CA ARG A 60 3.85 -4.32 -2.37
C ARG A 60 4.13 -3.12 -1.47
N ALA A 61 4.92 -2.18 -1.96
CA ALA A 61 5.18 -0.93 -1.28
C ALA A 61 5.46 0.21 -2.27
N ARG A 62 5.11 1.43 -1.89
CA ARG A 62 5.43 2.66 -2.63
C ARG A 62 5.70 3.83 -1.68
N VAL A 63 6.51 4.77 -2.17
CA VAL A 63 6.76 6.05 -1.50
C VAL A 63 5.78 7.10 -2.03
N LEU A 64 5.07 7.75 -1.11
CA LEU A 64 4.36 9.00 -1.36
C LEU A 64 5.21 10.15 -0.80
N ASP A 65 5.73 10.99 -1.68
CA ASP A 65 6.59 12.14 -1.35
C ASP A 65 5.92 13.44 -1.81
N PRO A 66 5.11 14.07 -0.95
CA PRO A 66 4.36 15.27 -1.33
C PRO A 66 5.13 16.56 -1.01
N ASP A 67 4.98 17.57 -1.86
CA ASP A 67 5.48 18.93 -1.59
C ASP A 67 4.69 19.66 -0.48
N THR A 68 3.48 19.17 -0.15
CA THR A 68 2.62 19.71 0.90
C THR A 68 2.45 18.71 2.04
N ALA A 69 2.47 19.19 3.29
CA ALA A 69 2.27 18.36 4.49
C ALA A 69 0.93 17.61 4.46
N ILE A 70 0.98 16.31 4.76
CA ILE A 70 -0.21 15.46 4.86
C ILE A 70 -0.95 15.77 6.16
N HIS A 71 -2.22 16.16 6.06
CA HIS A 71 -3.10 16.30 7.23
C HIS A 71 -3.60 14.93 7.68
N TRP A 72 -4.20 14.16 6.78
CA TRP A 72 -4.52 12.76 7.00
C TRP A 72 -4.57 11.99 5.69
N LEU A 73 -4.45 10.67 5.78
CA LEU A 73 -4.67 9.76 4.68
C LEU A 73 -5.48 8.57 5.16
N GLN A 74 -6.12 7.86 4.23
CA GLN A 74 -6.82 6.61 4.47
C GLN A 74 -6.30 5.57 3.49
N VAL A 75 -6.02 4.37 3.99
CA VAL A 75 -5.60 3.22 3.17
C VAL A 75 -6.73 2.21 3.20
N TYR A 76 -7.16 1.79 2.02
CA TYR A 76 -8.16 0.77 1.83
C TYR A 76 -7.48 -0.46 1.23
N ALA A 77 -7.73 -1.62 1.83
CA ALA A 77 -7.55 -2.91 1.17
C ALA A 77 -8.68 -3.07 0.14
N MET A 78 -8.42 -2.66 -1.10
CA MET A 78 -9.44 -2.52 -2.14
C MET A 78 -9.60 -3.82 -2.90
N PHE A 79 -10.84 -4.31 -3.00
CA PHE A 79 -11.23 -5.39 -3.90
C PHE A 79 -12.60 -5.11 -4.53
N ARG A 80 -12.61 -4.63 -5.78
CA ARG A 80 -13.81 -4.24 -6.54
C ARG A 80 -13.59 -4.48 -8.03
N TRP A 81 -14.67 -4.71 -8.78
CA TRP A 81 -14.61 -4.95 -10.24
C TRP A 81 -13.79 -6.17 -10.69
N HIS A 82 -13.30 -6.96 -9.73
CA HIS A 82 -12.74 -8.29 -9.92
C HIS A 82 -13.63 -9.34 -9.28
N SER A 83 -13.47 -10.59 -9.71
CA SER A 83 -13.95 -11.80 -9.04
C SER A 83 -12.78 -12.56 -8.44
N GLY A 84 -13.04 -13.48 -7.51
CA GLY A 84 -12.03 -14.30 -6.84
C GLY A 84 -12.06 -14.09 -5.33
N THR A 85 -10.99 -14.51 -4.65
CA THR A 85 -10.82 -14.31 -3.22
C THR A 85 -9.44 -13.72 -2.96
N VAL A 86 -9.40 -12.73 -2.07
CA VAL A 86 -8.17 -12.04 -1.68
C VAL A 86 -8.09 -11.95 -0.17
N TRP A 87 -6.87 -12.02 0.33
CA TRP A 87 -6.53 -11.78 1.73
C TRP A 87 -5.53 -10.66 1.77
N PHE A 88 -5.67 -9.77 2.74
CA PHE A 88 -4.73 -8.68 2.98
C PHE A 88 -4.18 -8.81 4.39
N ASP A 89 -2.92 -8.48 4.57
CA ASP A 89 -2.29 -8.49 5.90
C ASP A 89 -1.13 -7.49 5.98
N ASP A 90 -0.74 -7.15 7.21
CA ASP A 90 0.42 -6.32 7.52
C ASP A 90 0.48 -5.00 6.72
N LEU A 91 -0.67 -4.32 6.59
CA LEU A 91 -0.74 -2.97 6.01
C LEU A 91 -0.02 -1.98 6.93
N SER A 92 0.91 -1.22 6.36
CA SER A 92 1.76 -0.30 7.11
C SER A 92 1.89 1.06 6.43
N ILE A 93 2.10 2.08 7.25
CA ILE A 93 2.39 3.45 6.82
C ILE A 93 3.50 3.96 7.72
N THR A 94 4.66 4.21 7.14
CA THR A 94 5.86 4.59 7.88
C THR A 94 6.39 5.92 7.37
N LEU A 95 6.62 6.87 8.28
CA LEU A 95 7.32 8.11 7.97
C LEU A 95 8.77 7.78 7.59
N LEU A 96 9.21 8.26 6.42
CA LEU A 96 10.62 8.24 6.07
C LEU A 96 11.32 9.33 6.88
N LYS A 97 12.29 8.94 7.71
CA LYS A 97 13.11 9.91 8.44
C LYS A 97 14.01 10.66 7.44
N GLU A 98 14.18 11.95 7.69
CA GLU A 98 15.12 12.80 6.95
C GLU A 98 16.52 12.14 6.86
N GLY A 99 17.15 12.20 5.68
CA GLY A 99 18.54 11.73 5.47
C GLY A 99 18.73 10.69 4.36
N LEU A 100 17.65 10.12 3.81
CA LEU A 100 17.71 9.33 2.58
C LEU A 100 17.47 10.29 1.41
N CYS A 101 18.55 10.65 0.70
CA CYS A 101 18.54 11.68 -0.34
C CYS A 101 18.14 11.17 -1.73
N ASP A 102 17.94 9.86 -1.89
CA ASP A 102 17.41 9.26 -3.11
C ASP A 102 16.58 8.01 -2.77
N TYR A 103 15.24 8.17 -2.77
CA TYR A 103 14.32 7.04 -2.65
C TYR A 103 13.89 6.46 -4.01
N SER A 104 14.30 7.07 -5.13
CA SER A 104 13.89 6.62 -6.47
C SER A 104 14.48 5.26 -6.83
N ASN A 105 15.58 4.89 -6.17
CA ASN A 105 16.25 3.59 -6.26
C ASN A 105 16.11 2.76 -4.98
N LEU A 106 15.17 3.10 -4.08
CA LEU A 106 14.94 2.29 -2.89
C LEU A 106 14.32 0.95 -3.34
N ALA A 107 15.13 -0.10 -3.35
CA ALA A 107 14.60 -1.45 -3.35
C ALA A 107 13.90 -1.66 -2.00
N LEU A 108 12.58 -1.54 -1.99
CA LEU A 108 11.73 -1.93 -0.85
C LEU A 108 11.61 -3.46 -0.75
N GLU A 109 12.63 -4.18 -1.19
CA GLU A 109 12.77 -5.62 -1.05
C GLU A 109 13.63 -5.90 0.17
N GLY A 110 13.03 -6.45 1.22
CA GLY A 110 13.78 -6.88 2.41
C GLY A 110 13.26 -6.43 3.78
N ILE A 111 12.19 -5.63 3.86
CA ILE A 111 11.36 -5.56 5.10
C ILE A 111 10.27 -6.64 5.13
N ALA A 112 10.09 -7.32 4.00
CA ALA A 112 9.29 -8.52 3.88
C ALA A 112 10.08 -9.70 4.49
N GLY A 113 9.82 -10.02 5.76
CA GLY A 113 10.08 -11.38 6.26
C GLY A 113 9.29 -12.41 5.45
N ASP A 114 9.51 -13.70 5.69
CA ASP A 114 8.59 -14.75 5.23
C ASP A 114 7.16 -14.26 5.51
N GLY A 115 6.32 -14.21 4.47
CA GLY A 115 4.99 -13.58 4.55
C GLY A 115 4.18 -14.04 5.77
N PRO A 116 3.11 -13.31 6.15
CA PRO A 116 2.48 -13.37 7.46
C PRO A 116 2.44 -14.79 8.08
N ALA A 117 3.09 -14.95 9.23
CA ALA A 117 3.17 -16.22 9.93
C ALA A 117 1.79 -16.59 10.53
N ASN A 118 1.24 -17.71 10.07
CA ASN A 118 -0.01 -18.36 10.51
C ASN A 118 -1.33 -17.79 9.97
N THR A 119 -1.82 -18.40 8.90
CA THR A 119 -3.20 -18.89 8.87
C THR A 119 -3.15 -20.37 8.53
N LYS A 120 -3.31 -21.23 9.54
CA LYS A 120 -3.67 -22.63 9.30
C LYS A 120 -5.04 -22.59 8.61
N GLU A 121 -5.07 -22.93 7.33
CA GLU A 121 -6.32 -23.26 6.64
C GLU A 121 -6.96 -24.42 7.42
N ILE A 122 -8.00 -24.12 8.20
CA ILE A 122 -8.92 -25.12 8.70
C ILE A 122 -9.78 -25.54 7.51
N SER A 123 -9.41 -26.68 6.93
CA SER A 123 -10.19 -27.46 5.98
C SER A 123 -11.50 -27.95 6.59
#